data_AF-A0A258R900-F1
#
_entry.id   AF-A0A258R900-F1
#
_cell.length_a   1.000
_cell.length_b   1.000
_cell.length_c   1.000
_cell.angle_alpha   90.00
_cell.angle_beta   90.00
_cell.angle_gamma   90.00
#
_symmetry.space_group_name_H-M   'P 1'
#
loop_
_entity.id
_entity.type
_entity.pdbx_description
1 polymer ?
#
loop_
_entity_poly.entity_id
_entity_poly.type
_entity_poly.pdbx_seq_one_letter_code
_entity_poly.pdbx_strand_id
1 'polypeptide(L)'
;MSSQTKRSYKGAGQSLLIVALATALGLGFATLAGANSINIGAYSAVFVCAMLAFAVNWLAFVPSAWAQKDTYYDTVGALTYLSVIGVAASNAWPLDTRAMVVATMVGIWTVRLGSFLFSRIHASGGADQRFEKIKVNPPRFLVAWTLQAVWVIFTASAALVIITSRQ
;
A
#
# COMPACT_ATOMS: atom_id res chain seq x y z
N MET A 1 36.83 17.15 -17.35
CA MET A 1 36.04 17.14 -16.09
C MET A 1 34.59 16.91 -16.43
N SER A 2 34.06 15.71 -16.17
CA SER A 2 32.65 15.53 -15.80
C SER A 2 32.54 14.21 -15.04
N SER A 3 31.98 14.34 -13.84
CA SER A 3 31.99 13.39 -12.74
C SER A 3 31.51 11.99 -13.12
N GLN A 4 32.35 11.01 -12.84
CA GLN A 4 31.98 9.63 -12.56
C GLN A 4 30.81 9.60 -11.56
N THR A 5 29.59 9.35 -12.03
CA THR A 5 28.43 9.09 -11.18
C THR A 5 28.63 7.72 -10.55
N LYS A 6 29.42 7.66 -9.46
CA LYS A 6 29.54 6.43 -8.65
C LYS A 6 28.14 6.09 -8.13
N ARG A 7 27.48 5.10 -8.76
CA ARG A 7 26.33 4.40 -8.18
C ARG A 7 26.81 3.77 -6.86
N SER A 8 26.58 4.50 -5.77
CA SER A 8 26.94 4.06 -4.42
C SER A 8 25.86 3.11 -3.91
N TYR A 9 26.08 1.81 -4.05
CA TYR A 9 25.26 0.75 -3.46
C TYR A 9 25.44 0.63 -1.94
N LYS A 10 25.98 1.65 -1.26
CA LYS A 10 26.06 1.68 0.21
C LYS A 10 24.64 1.64 0.79
N GLY A 11 24.30 0.53 1.44
CA GLY A 11 23.02 0.34 2.15
C GLY A 11 21.96 -0.47 1.40
N ALA A 12 22.28 -1.10 0.27
CA ALA A 12 21.35 -1.99 -0.45
C ALA A 12 20.89 -3.18 0.42
N GLY A 13 21.83 -3.83 1.12
CA GLY A 13 21.51 -4.93 2.05
C GLY A 13 20.63 -4.48 3.22
N GLN A 14 20.89 -3.30 3.79
CA GLN A 14 20.03 -2.72 4.83
C GLN A 14 18.63 -2.41 4.31
N SER A 15 18.50 -1.92 3.06
CA SER A 15 17.21 -1.63 2.44
C SER A 15 16.40 -2.91 2.21
N LEU A 16 17.03 -3.98 1.73
CA LEU A 16 16.38 -5.29 1.57
C LEU A 16 16.00 -5.92 2.92
N LEU A 17 16.84 -5.78 3.94
CA LEU A 17 16.51 -6.19 5.31
C LEU A 17 15.29 -5.43 5.85
N ILE A 18 15.23 -4.11 5.63
CA ILE A 18 14.06 -3.31 6.03
C ILE A 18 12.81 -3.79 5.29
N VAL A 19 12.88 -4.07 3.99
CA VAL A 19 11.74 -4.61 3.23
C VAL A 19 11.29 -5.96 3.79
N ALA A 20 12.23 -6.88 4.04
CA ALA A 20 11.91 -8.19 4.58
C ALA A 20 11.28 -8.11 5.97
N LEU A 21 11.86 -7.30 6.87
CA LEU A 21 11.33 -7.08 8.22
C LEU A 21 9.97 -6.39 8.20
N ALA A 22 9.80 -5.35 7.38
CA ALA A 22 8.53 -4.63 7.26
C ALA A 22 7.41 -5.54 6.70
N THR A 23 7.76 -6.41 5.75
CA THR A 23 6.81 -7.39 5.20
C THR A 23 6.45 -8.44 6.25
N ALA A 24 7.44 -8.99 6.96
CA ALA A 24 7.20 -9.96 8.02
C ALA A 24 6.34 -9.39 9.16
N LEU A 25 6.63 -8.15 9.58
CA LEU A 25 5.84 -7.45 10.59
C LEU A 25 4.42 -7.12 10.10
N GLY A 26 4.27 -6.68 8.86
CA GLY A 26 2.96 -6.38 8.27
C GLY A 26 2.08 -7.62 8.14
N LEU A 27 2.66 -8.75 7.70
CA LEU A 27 1.96 -10.04 7.62
C LEU A 27 1.65 -10.60 9.02
N GLY A 28 2.60 -10.53 9.95
CA GLY A 28 2.39 -10.96 11.35
C GLY A 28 1.33 -10.11 12.06
N PHE A 29 1.27 -8.81 11.80
CA PHE A 29 0.18 -7.96 12.28
C PHE A 29 -1.15 -8.35 11.66
N ALA A 30 -1.19 -8.63 10.35
CA ALA A 30 -2.42 -9.02 9.66
C ALA A 30 -2.98 -10.38 10.13
N THR A 31 -2.12 -11.34 10.49
CA THR A 31 -2.58 -12.61 11.09
C THR A 31 -3.17 -12.40 12.48
N LEU A 32 -2.53 -11.55 13.32
CA LEU A 32 -3.03 -11.22 14.66
C LEU A 32 -4.34 -10.41 14.60
N ALA A 33 -4.41 -9.39 13.75
CA ALA A 33 -5.62 -8.59 13.53
C ALA A 33 -6.75 -9.43 12.91
N GLY A 34 -6.40 -10.43 12.09
CA GLY A 34 -7.32 -11.36 11.45
C GLY A 34 -7.83 -12.50 12.33
N ALA A 35 -7.38 -12.62 13.58
CA ALA A 35 -7.71 -13.76 14.46
C ALA A 35 -9.22 -13.96 14.69
N ASN A 36 -10.00 -12.87 14.69
CA ASN A 36 -11.47 -12.89 14.84
C ASN A 36 -12.23 -12.56 13.55
N SER A 37 -11.53 -12.45 12.42
CA SER A 37 -12.14 -12.12 11.13
C SER A 37 -12.68 -13.35 10.40
N ILE A 38 -13.61 -13.16 9.47
CA ILE A 38 -14.05 -14.21 8.55
C ILE A 38 -12.86 -14.84 7.81
N ASN A 39 -12.89 -16.15 7.65
CA ASN A 39 -11.87 -16.91 6.93
C ASN A 39 -12.28 -17.02 5.47
N ILE A 40 -11.40 -16.61 4.56
CA ILE A 40 -11.52 -16.86 3.12
C ILE A 40 -10.72 -18.14 2.86
N GLY A 41 -11.41 -19.30 2.88
CA GLY A 41 -10.76 -20.60 2.79
C GLY A 41 -9.90 -20.91 4.03
N ALA A 42 -8.58 -21.06 3.85
CA ALA A 42 -7.64 -21.40 4.92
C ALA A 42 -7.02 -20.18 5.65
N TYR A 43 -7.28 -18.95 5.18
CA TYR A 43 -6.64 -17.72 5.68
C TYR A 43 -7.67 -16.65 6.08
N SER A 44 -7.36 -15.81 7.07
CA SER A 44 -8.20 -14.68 7.48
C SER A 44 -8.35 -13.64 6.36
N ALA A 45 -9.52 -13.02 6.23
CA ALA A 45 -9.75 -11.98 5.21
C ALA A 45 -8.75 -10.81 5.30
N VAL A 46 -8.37 -10.41 6.52
CA VAL A 46 -7.34 -9.39 6.77
C VAL A 46 -5.97 -9.81 6.23
N PHE A 47 -5.63 -11.09 6.32
CA PHE A 47 -4.38 -11.64 5.79
C PHE A 47 -4.37 -11.66 4.26
N VAL A 48 -5.48 -12.03 3.63
CA VAL A 48 -5.64 -11.97 2.17
C VAL A 48 -5.51 -10.53 1.67
N CYS A 49 -6.14 -9.59 2.37
CA CYS A 49 -6.01 -8.16 2.07
C CYS A 49 -4.57 -7.64 2.20
N ALA A 50 -3.85 -8.08 3.25
CA ALA A 50 -2.45 -7.71 3.43
C ALA A 50 -1.56 -8.26 2.31
N MET A 51 -1.75 -9.52 1.91
CA MET A 51 -1.05 -10.10 0.76
C MET A 51 -1.35 -9.33 -0.52
N LEU A 52 -2.61 -8.97 -0.76
CA LEU A 52 -3.02 -8.17 -1.91
C LEU A 52 -2.36 -6.78 -1.89
N ALA A 53 -2.29 -6.13 -0.73
CA ALA A 53 -1.61 -4.84 -0.59
C ALA A 53 -0.12 -4.93 -0.95
N PHE A 54 0.60 -5.94 -0.43
CA PHE A 54 2.00 -6.16 -0.81
C PHE A 54 2.15 -6.51 -2.29
N ALA A 55 1.30 -7.39 -2.82
CA ALA A 55 1.33 -7.79 -4.22
C ALA A 55 1.11 -6.60 -5.16
N VAL A 56 0.11 -5.75 -4.90
CA VAL A 56 -0.15 -4.55 -5.70
C VAL A 56 1.03 -3.58 -5.62
N ASN A 57 1.60 -3.34 -4.44
CA ASN A 57 2.75 -2.44 -4.29
C ASN A 57 4.02 -2.98 -4.96
N TRP A 58 4.28 -4.28 -4.89
CA TRP A 58 5.43 -4.90 -5.57
C TRP A 58 5.23 -5.01 -7.09
N LEU A 59 4.01 -5.27 -7.55
CA LEU A 59 3.67 -5.25 -8.97
C LEU A 59 3.76 -3.84 -9.52
N ALA A 60 3.30 -2.83 -8.79
CA ALA A 60 3.36 -1.42 -9.19
C ALA A 60 4.77 -0.83 -9.16
N PHE A 61 5.68 -1.39 -8.37
CA PHE A 61 7.10 -1.05 -8.43
C PHE A 61 7.69 -1.30 -9.83
N VAL A 62 7.27 -2.36 -10.54
CA VAL A 62 7.78 -2.71 -11.88
C VAL A 62 7.46 -1.65 -12.95
N PRO A 63 6.17 -1.30 -13.21
CA PRO A 63 5.83 -0.25 -14.16
C PRO A 63 6.25 1.12 -13.63
N SER A 64 6.31 1.36 -12.32
CA SER A 64 6.81 2.65 -11.80
C SER A 64 8.31 2.82 -12.01
N ALA A 65 9.10 1.75 -11.93
CA ALA A 65 10.53 1.78 -12.26
C ALA A 65 10.74 2.07 -13.75
N TRP A 66 9.81 1.63 -14.60
CA TRP A 66 9.86 1.82 -16.06
C TRP A 66 9.30 3.18 -16.51
N ALA A 67 8.14 3.59 -15.97
CA ALA A 67 7.40 4.78 -16.35
C ALA A 67 7.90 6.05 -15.66
N GLN A 68 8.62 5.94 -14.53
CA GLN A 68 9.25 7.08 -13.83
C GLN A 68 8.31 8.28 -13.59
N LYS A 69 7.01 8.03 -13.39
CA LYS A 69 6.01 9.07 -13.11
C LYS A 69 5.60 9.01 -11.66
N ASP A 70 5.83 10.10 -10.94
CA ASP A 70 5.60 10.26 -9.51
C ASP A 70 4.11 10.11 -9.16
N THR A 71 3.25 10.45 -10.12
CA THR A 71 1.79 10.26 -10.05
C THR A 71 1.37 8.81 -9.83
N TYR A 72 2.19 7.82 -10.23
CA TYR A 72 1.85 6.40 -10.04
C TYR A 72 1.89 5.99 -8.58
N TYR A 73 2.78 6.56 -7.76
CA TYR A 73 2.94 6.15 -6.36
C TYR A 73 1.67 6.44 -5.54
N ASP A 74 1.15 7.66 -5.63
CA ASP A 74 -0.03 8.08 -4.87
C ASP A 74 -1.33 7.44 -5.41
N THR A 75 -1.43 7.30 -6.74
CA THR A 75 -2.59 6.64 -7.38
C THR A 75 -2.64 5.16 -7.00
N VAL A 76 -1.50 4.47 -6.96
CA VAL A 76 -1.44 3.08 -6.54
C VAL A 76 -1.79 2.93 -5.06
N GLY A 77 -1.44 3.89 -4.21
CA GLY A 77 -1.84 3.89 -2.81
C GLY A 77 -3.35 3.92 -2.63
N ALA A 78 -4.02 4.88 -3.30
CA ALA A 78 -5.47 4.98 -3.29
C ALA A 78 -6.14 3.73 -3.90
N LEU A 79 -5.60 3.23 -5.01
CA LEU A 79 -6.10 2.02 -5.68
C LEU A 79 -5.97 0.77 -4.80
N THR A 80 -4.83 0.60 -4.14
CA THR A 80 -4.60 -0.51 -3.20
C THR A 80 -5.61 -0.45 -2.06
N TYR A 81 -5.84 0.75 -1.52
CA TYR A 81 -6.76 0.96 -0.42
C TYR A 81 -8.21 0.63 -0.80
N LEU A 82 -8.66 1.11 -1.97
CA LEU A 82 -9.98 0.78 -2.51
C LEU A 82 -10.12 -0.72 -2.84
N SER A 83 -9.07 -1.34 -3.38
CA SER A 83 -9.07 -2.76 -3.73
C SER A 83 -9.18 -3.63 -2.49
N VAL A 84 -8.42 -3.32 -1.44
CA VAL A 84 -8.44 -4.03 -0.15
C VAL A 84 -9.83 -3.93 0.50
N ILE A 85 -10.43 -2.74 0.52
CA ILE A 85 -11.78 -2.56 1.09
C ILE A 85 -12.84 -3.27 0.25
N GLY A 86 -12.74 -3.19 -1.08
CA GLY A 86 -13.67 -3.87 -1.99
C GLY A 86 -13.64 -5.38 -1.83
N VAL A 87 -12.44 -5.97 -1.74
CA VAL A 87 -12.27 -7.41 -1.51
C VAL A 87 -12.77 -7.82 -0.13
N ALA A 88 -12.52 -7.03 0.91
CA ALA A 88 -13.03 -7.32 2.24
C ALA A 88 -14.56 -7.28 2.28
N ALA A 89 -15.17 -6.25 1.68
CA ALA A 89 -16.61 -6.08 1.59
C ALA A 89 -17.28 -7.22 0.79
N SER A 90 -16.70 -7.61 -0.36
CA SER A 90 -17.26 -8.69 -1.19
C SER A 90 -17.23 -10.05 -0.50
N ASN A 91 -16.20 -10.31 0.30
CA ASN A 91 -16.07 -11.58 1.04
C ASN A 91 -16.89 -11.59 2.34
N ALA A 92 -17.22 -10.42 2.90
CA ALA A 92 -18.07 -10.27 4.08
C ALA A 92 -19.57 -10.21 3.75
N TRP A 93 -19.98 -10.58 2.54
CA TRP A 93 -21.38 -10.58 2.16
C TRP A 93 -22.17 -11.68 2.90
N PRO A 94 -23.35 -11.39 3.50
CA PRO A 94 -24.07 -10.11 3.50
C PRO A 94 -23.47 -9.07 4.48
N LEU A 95 -23.29 -7.83 4.02
CA LEU A 95 -22.72 -6.78 4.86
C LEU A 95 -23.70 -6.32 5.93
N ASP A 96 -23.21 -6.23 7.17
CA ASP A 96 -23.90 -5.53 8.25
C ASP A 96 -23.99 -4.02 7.95
N THR A 97 -24.99 -3.36 8.52
CA THR A 97 -25.20 -1.89 8.40
C THR A 97 -23.95 -1.13 8.86
N ARG A 98 -23.29 -1.62 9.92
CA ARG A 98 -22.01 -1.08 10.41
C ARG A 98 -20.91 -1.16 9.36
N ALA A 99 -20.76 -2.31 8.71
CA ALA A 99 -19.76 -2.54 7.69
C ALA A 99 -19.99 -1.61 6.47
N MET A 100 -21.25 -1.40 6.07
CA MET A 100 -21.61 -0.46 5.01
C MET A 100 -21.24 0.99 5.34
N VAL A 101 -21.54 1.46 6.56
CA VAL A 101 -21.19 2.83 7.00
C VAL A 101 -19.68 3.02 7.01
N VAL A 102 -18.93 2.08 7.57
CA VAL A 102 -17.46 2.14 7.63
C VAL A 102 -16.87 2.12 6.22
N ALA A 103 -17.28 1.18 5.36
CA ALA A 103 -16.77 1.10 3.98
C ALA A 103 -17.04 2.40 3.21
N THR A 104 -18.21 3.03 3.41
CA THR A 104 -18.57 4.30 2.76
C THR A 104 -17.73 5.47 3.28
N MET A 105 -17.62 5.64 4.61
CA MET A 105 -16.81 6.71 5.20
C MET A 105 -15.35 6.62 4.77
N VAL A 106 -14.82 5.40 4.76
CA VAL A 106 -13.45 5.14 4.38
C VAL A 106 -13.26 5.35 2.88
N GLY A 107 -14.20 4.92 2.03
CA GLY A 107 -14.19 5.21 0.60
C GLY A 107 -14.20 6.71 0.28
N ILE A 108 -15.05 7.48 0.96
CA ILE A 108 -15.09 8.95 0.84
C ILE A 108 -13.75 9.56 1.24
N TRP A 109 -13.17 9.10 2.35
CA TRP A 109 -11.87 9.58 2.82
C TRP A 109 -10.76 9.26 1.82
N THR A 110 -10.72 8.05 1.27
CA THR A 110 -9.72 7.64 0.28
C THR A 110 -9.84 8.46 -1.00
N VAL A 111 -11.04 8.69 -1.51
CA VAL A 111 -11.26 9.53 -2.69
C VAL A 111 -10.86 10.97 -2.40
N ARG A 112 -11.27 11.55 -1.27
CA ARG A 112 -10.91 12.91 -0.87
C ARG A 112 -9.39 13.08 -0.77
N LEU A 113 -8.71 12.16 -0.09
CA LEU A 113 -7.26 12.19 0.07
C LEU A 113 -6.57 12.00 -1.29
N GLY A 114 -6.94 10.98 -2.06
CA GLY A 114 -6.40 10.70 -3.39
C GLY A 114 -6.56 11.87 -4.36
N SER A 115 -7.73 12.51 -4.40
CA SER A 115 -7.98 13.69 -5.23
C SER A 115 -7.16 14.90 -4.78
N PHE A 116 -6.98 15.11 -3.47
CA PHE A 116 -6.13 16.19 -2.95
C PHE A 116 -4.66 15.99 -3.34
N LEU A 117 -4.13 14.77 -3.18
CA LEU A 117 -2.76 14.44 -3.59
C LEU A 117 -2.57 14.60 -5.10
N PHE A 118 -3.51 14.11 -5.91
CA PHE A 118 -3.47 14.26 -7.37
C PHE A 118 -3.48 15.74 -7.78
N SER A 119 -4.37 16.54 -7.21
CA SER A 119 -4.48 17.98 -7.48
C SER A 119 -3.20 18.74 -7.11
N ARG A 120 -2.58 18.38 -5.97
CA ARG A 120 -1.31 18.96 -5.52
C ARG A 120 -0.16 18.68 -6.49
N ILE A 121 -0.06 17.45 -7.00
CA ILE A 121 1.03 17.05 -7.91
C ILE A 121 0.87 17.74 -9.26
N HIS A 122 -0.37 17.84 -9.75
CA HIS A 122 -0.69 18.55 -10.99
C HIS A 122 -0.37 20.04 -10.88
N ALA A 123 -0.70 20.67 -9.74
CA ALA A 123 -0.35 22.05 -9.44
C ALA A 123 1.17 22.28 -9.29
N SER A 124 1.94 21.24 -8.94
CA SER A 124 3.39 21.30 -8.79
C SER A 124 4.16 21.08 -10.10
N GLY A 125 3.46 20.97 -11.24
CA GLY A 125 4.09 20.85 -12.57
C GLY A 125 4.45 19.41 -12.98
N GLY A 126 3.94 18.39 -12.28
CA GLY A 126 4.01 16.99 -12.73
C GLY A 126 5.40 16.33 -12.66
N ALA A 127 6.40 17.00 -12.07
CA ALA A 127 7.74 16.45 -11.87
C ALA A 127 8.25 16.83 -10.48
N ASP A 128 8.27 15.87 -9.55
CA ASP A 128 8.87 16.04 -8.24
C ASP A 128 10.37 15.73 -8.34
N GLN A 129 11.23 16.74 -8.13
CA GLN A 129 12.69 16.60 -8.15
C GLN A 129 13.23 15.53 -7.17
N ARG A 130 12.40 15.01 -6.26
CA ARG A 130 12.71 13.87 -5.38
C ARG A 130 12.87 12.55 -6.12
N PHE A 131 12.13 12.32 -7.21
CA PHE A 131 12.21 11.06 -7.95
C PHE A 131 13.44 10.98 -8.85
N GLU A 132 13.96 12.10 -9.34
CA GLU A 132 15.27 12.17 -10.01
C GLU A 132 16.40 11.63 -9.12
N LYS A 133 16.34 11.85 -7.81
CA LYS A 133 17.31 11.30 -6.83
C LYS A 133 17.03 9.85 -6.44
N ILE A 134 15.78 9.39 -6.49
CA ILE A 134 15.38 8.01 -6.12
C ILE A 134 15.66 7.01 -7.25
N LYS A 135 15.58 7.43 -8.52
CA LYS A 135 16.00 6.64 -9.71
C LYS A 135 17.43 6.12 -9.64
N VAL A 136 18.27 6.74 -8.80
CA VAL A 136 19.68 6.37 -8.63
C VAL A 136 19.85 5.08 -7.80
N ASN A 137 18.88 4.71 -6.94
CA ASN A 137 18.99 3.55 -6.02
C ASN A 137 17.69 2.70 -5.95
N PRO A 138 17.58 1.65 -6.78
CA PRO A 138 16.43 0.72 -6.80
C PRO A 138 16.04 0.12 -5.43
N PRO A 139 16.98 -0.25 -4.53
CA PRO A 139 16.62 -0.83 -3.23
C PRO A 139 15.91 0.14 -2.29
N ARG A 140 16.26 1.44 -2.33
CA ARG A 140 15.57 2.47 -1.53
C ARG A 140 14.17 2.74 -2.06
N PHE A 141 13.98 2.60 -3.36
CA PHE A 141 12.66 2.72 -3.96
C PHE A 141 11.74 1.62 -3.45
N LEU A 142 12.20 0.35 -3.45
CA LEU A 142 11.45 -0.77 -2.85
C LEU A 142 11.05 -0.53 -1.39
N VAL A 143 11.92 0.07 -0.58
CA VAL A 143 11.58 0.41 0.81
C VAL A 143 10.37 1.34 0.88
N ALA A 144 10.28 2.35 0.01
CA ALA A 144 9.13 3.26 -0.02
C ALA A 144 7.83 2.54 -0.41
N TRP A 145 7.86 1.62 -1.39
CA TRP A 145 6.69 0.81 -1.77
C TRP A 145 6.25 -0.15 -0.67
N THR A 146 7.20 -0.80 0.01
CA THR A 146 6.89 -1.69 1.13
C THR A 146 6.34 -0.91 2.32
N LEU A 147 6.89 0.28 2.61
CA LEU A 147 6.37 1.15 3.66
C LEU A 147 4.94 1.62 3.35
N GLN A 148 4.64 1.92 2.08
CA GLN A 148 3.29 2.24 1.62
C GLN A 148 2.33 1.06 1.82
N ALA A 149 2.73 -0.15 1.44
CA ALA A 149 1.93 -1.36 1.68
C ALA A 149 1.64 -1.56 3.18
N VAL A 150 2.66 -1.45 4.03
CA VAL A 150 2.53 -1.56 5.49
C VAL A 150 1.62 -0.47 6.04
N TRP A 151 1.76 0.76 5.57
CA TRP A 151 0.90 1.87 5.96
C TRP A 151 -0.57 1.60 5.61
N VAL A 152 -0.85 1.11 4.40
CA VAL A 152 -2.20 0.72 3.97
C VAL A 152 -2.75 -0.37 4.88
N ILE A 153 -1.97 -1.41 5.18
CA ILE A 153 -2.40 -2.50 6.08
C ILE A 153 -2.74 -1.95 7.46
N PHE A 154 -1.85 -1.14 8.04
CA PHE A 154 -2.03 -0.64 9.39
C PHE A 154 -3.25 0.28 9.51
N THR A 155 -3.41 1.22 8.58
CA THR A 155 -4.53 2.16 8.57
C THR A 155 -5.85 1.54 8.14
N ALA A 156 -5.84 0.56 7.22
CA ALA A 156 -7.03 -0.17 6.80
C ALA A 156 -7.44 -1.24 7.82
N SER A 157 -6.54 -1.71 8.69
CA SER A 157 -6.81 -2.83 9.62
C SER A 157 -8.06 -2.62 10.47
N ALA A 158 -8.25 -1.43 11.05
CA ALA A 158 -9.43 -1.12 11.85
C ALA A 158 -10.73 -1.22 11.02
N ALA A 159 -10.72 -0.69 9.80
CA ALA A 159 -11.86 -0.79 8.88
C ALA A 159 -12.11 -2.24 8.45
N LEU A 160 -11.05 -2.97 8.11
CA LEU A 160 -11.10 -4.37 7.73
C LEU A 160 -11.70 -5.22 8.83
N VAL A 161 -11.19 -5.13 10.06
CA VAL A 161 -11.70 -5.90 11.21
C VAL A 161 -13.19 -5.63 11.44
N ILE A 162 -13.67 -4.40 11.27
CA ILE A 162 -15.10 -4.08 11.44
C ILE A 162 -15.95 -4.64 10.28
N ILE A 163 -15.42 -4.62 9.06
CA ILE A 163 -16.12 -5.17 7.88
C ILE A 163 -16.14 -6.71 7.94
N THR A 164 -15.08 -7.32 8.46
CA THR A 164 -14.86 -8.77 8.46
C THR A 164 -15.11 -9.42 9.83
N SER A 165 -15.59 -8.68 10.83
CA SER A 165 -15.92 -9.23 12.15
C SER A 165 -17.07 -10.22 12.02
N ARG A 166 -16.89 -11.43 12.53
CA ARG A 166 -17.99 -12.40 12.66
C ARG A 166 -19.07 -11.82 13.57
N GLN A 167 -20.29 -11.74 13.05
CA GLN A 167 -21.49 -11.55 13.86
C GLN A 167 -21.84 -12.83 14.61
#